data_AF-A0A503L1X1-F1
#
_entry.id   AF-A0A503L1X1-F1
#
_cell.length_a   1.000
_cell.length_b   1.000
_cell.length_c   1.000
_cell.angle_alpha   90.00
_cell.angle_beta   90.00
_cell.angle_gamma   90.00
#
_symmetry.space_group_name_H-M   'P 1'
#
loop_
_entity.id
_entity.type
_entity.pdbx_description
1 polymer ?
#
loop_
_entity_poly.entity_id
_entity_poly.type
_entity_poly.pdbx_seq_one_letter_code
_entity_poly.pdbx_strand_id
1 'polypeptide(L)'
;MNFRMFLALIGAFVGLAALSAPASAATVAHTTTSLNVRSGPGAHYARIATLPAGHRVELYHCEDSWCSIRAAGIHGWASASYLERSHVVRPVIVQPQIVIRPPHYRPHRPHWSHKPHRPRPPKPPRPHKPQCKIAPGFPCK
;
A
#
# COMPACT_ATOMS: atom_id res chain seq x y z
N MET A 1 -56.61 -25.00 -55.62
CA MET A 1 -56.52 -24.88 -54.16
C MET A 1 -55.16 -25.44 -53.71
N ASN A 2 -54.17 -24.74 -53.17
CA ASN A 2 -53.98 -23.33 -52.80
C ASN A 2 -52.47 -23.01 -52.69
N PHE A 3 -52.14 -21.81 -53.17
CA PHE A 3 -51.01 -20.92 -52.86
C PHE A 3 -49.57 -21.44 -52.67
N ARG A 4 -48.82 -21.20 -53.74
CA ARG A 4 -47.39 -20.90 -53.79
C ARG A 4 -46.97 -19.88 -52.73
N MET A 5 -45.80 -20.12 -52.13
CA MET A 5 -44.73 -19.15 -51.92
C MET A 5 -45.11 -17.78 -51.31
N PHE A 6 -44.91 -17.63 -50.00
CA PHE A 6 -44.60 -16.33 -49.40
C PHE A 6 -43.43 -16.47 -48.42
N LEU A 7 -42.44 -15.60 -48.63
CA LEU A 7 -41.28 -15.37 -47.79
C LEU A 7 -41.69 -15.07 -46.34
N ALA A 8 -41.09 -15.77 -45.39
CA ALA A 8 -40.83 -15.24 -44.06
C ALA A 8 -39.39 -15.59 -43.68
N LEU A 9 -38.52 -14.61 -43.90
CA LEU A 9 -37.22 -14.48 -43.25
C LEU A 9 -37.38 -14.58 -41.72
N ILE A 10 -36.27 -14.92 -41.05
CA ILE A 10 -36.00 -14.90 -39.59
C ILE A 10 -35.98 -16.30 -38.97
N GLY A 11 -34.77 -16.81 -38.71
CA GLY A 11 -34.58 -18.11 -38.06
C GLY A 11 -33.14 -18.41 -37.66
N ALA A 12 -32.55 -17.52 -36.86
CA ALA A 12 -31.42 -17.78 -35.95
C ALA A 12 -30.07 -18.21 -36.55
N PHE A 13 -29.19 -17.22 -36.71
CA PHE A 13 -27.75 -17.36 -36.50
C PHE A 13 -27.52 -18.14 -35.18
N VAL A 14 -27.15 -19.42 -35.25
CA VAL A 14 -26.67 -20.17 -34.09
C VAL A 14 -25.27 -19.63 -33.78
N GLY A 15 -25.24 -18.55 -33.02
CA GLY A 15 -24.03 -17.91 -32.55
C GLY A 15 -23.24 -18.88 -31.69
N LEU A 16 -22.05 -19.22 -32.15
CA LEU A 16 -21.01 -19.85 -31.34
C LEU A 16 -20.54 -18.82 -30.31
N ALA A 17 -21.31 -18.64 -29.24
CA ALA A 17 -20.88 -17.90 -28.08
C ALA A 17 -19.84 -18.76 -27.35
N ALA A 18 -18.56 -18.52 -27.63
CA ALA A 18 -17.48 -19.02 -26.80
C ALA A 18 -17.67 -18.42 -25.39
N LEU A 19 -18.19 -19.20 -24.45
CA LEU A 19 -18.17 -18.84 -23.03
C LEU A 19 -16.71 -18.80 -22.59
N SER A 20 -16.12 -17.61 -22.59
CA SER A 20 -14.87 -17.38 -21.87
C SER A 20 -15.14 -17.60 -20.38
N ALA A 21 -14.76 -18.76 -19.85
CA ALA A 21 -14.79 -19.00 -18.42
C ALA A 21 -13.83 -18.02 -17.73
N PRO A 22 -14.23 -17.35 -16.65
CA PRO A 22 -13.29 -16.52 -15.89
C PRO A 22 -12.21 -17.44 -15.31
N ALA A 23 -10.98 -17.25 -15.73
CA ALA A 23 -9.84 -17.89 -15.10
C ALA A 23 -9.65 -17.23 -13.72
N SER A 24 -9.93 -17.97 -12.65
CA SER A 24 -9.62 -17.53 -11.28
C SER A 24 -8.12 -17.37 -11.16
N ALA A 25 -7.64 -16.14 -11.11
CA ALA A 25 -6.23 -15.85 -10.92
C ALA A 25 -5.82 -16.29 -9.51
N ALA A 26 -4.95 -17.28 -9.42
CA ALA A 26 -4.35 -17.65 -8.14
C ALA A 26 -3.55 -16.46 -7.60
N THR A 27 -3.82 -16.07 -6.37
CA THR A 27 -3.09 -14.97 -5.73
C THR A 27 -1.79 -15.53 -5.16
N VAL A 28 -0.66 -14.91 -5.47
CA VAL A 28 0.62 -15.31 -4.88
C VAL A 28 0.70 -14.78 -3.45
N ALA A 29 1.10 -15.65 -2.52
CA ALA A 29 1.42 -15.28 -1.15
C ALA A 29 2.69 -15.97 -0.68
N HIS A 30 3.18 -15.51 0.47
CA HIS A 30 4.27 -16.13 1.20
C HIS A 30 3.83 -16.52 2.61
N THR A 31 4.38 -17.62 3.10
CA THR A 31 4.22 -18.00 4.50
C THR A 31 5.04 -17.06 5.38
N THR A 32 4.48 -16.56 6.48
CA THR A 32 5.23 -15.70 7.42
C THR A 32 6.06 -16.51 8.43
N THR A 33 5.68 -17.77 8.64
CA THR A 33 6.31 -18.70 9.58
C THR A 33 6.25 -20.13 9.04
N SER A 34 6.76 -21.09 9.81
CA SER A 34 6.55 -22.52 9.53
C SER A 34 5.05 -22.84 9.62
N LEU A 35 4.44 -23.14 8.48
CA LEU A 35 2.99 -23.25 8.34
C LEU A 35 2.56 -24.67 8.00
N ASN A 36 1.65 -25.22 8.80
CA ASN A 36 1.07 -26.54 8.55
C ASN A 36 0.00 -26.46 7.47
N VAL A 37 0.12 -27.33 6.47
CA VAL A 37 -0.88 -27.58 5.45
C VAL A 37 -1.72 -28.78 5.87
N ARG A 38 -3.04 -28.63 5.82
CA ARG A 38 -4.01 -29.62 6.29
C ARG A 38 -4.91 -30.09 5.15
N SER A 39 -5.57 -31.23 5.35
CA SER A 39 -6.50 -31.80 4.37
C SER A 39 -7.82 -31.05 4.23
N GLY A 40 -8.19 -30.18 5.19
CA GLY A 40 -9.43 -29.43 5.19
C GLY A 40 -9.35 -28.11 5.96
N PRO A 41 -10.38 -27.25 5.86
CA PRO A 41 -10.45 -25.95 6.51
C PRO A 41 -10.71 -26.12 8.01
N GLY A 42 -9.64 -26.23 8.80
CA GLY A 42 -9.77 -26.35 10.26
C GLY A 42 -8.58 -26.99 10.96
N ALA A 43 -8.46 -26.73 12.25
CA ALA A 43 -7.40 -27.31 13.09
C ALA A 43 -7.61 -28.81 13.36
N HIS A 44 -8.84 -29.31 13.20
CA HIS A 44 -9.21 -30.71 13.41
C HIS A 44 -8.80 -31.64 12.24
N TYR A 45 -8.55 -31.08 11.05
CA TYR A 45 -8.14 -31.85 9.88
C TYR A 45 -6.68 -32.29 9.98
N ALA A 46 -6.36 -33.44 9.41
CA ALA A 46 -5.01 -34.00 9.44
C ALA A 46 -4.00 -33.07 8.74
N ARG A 47 -2.78 -32.99 9.30
CA ARG A 47 -1.66 -32.29 8.67
C ARG A 47 -1.07 -33.18 7.58
N ILE A 48 -1.00 -32.65 6.36
CA ILE A 48 -0.47 -33.35 5.18
C ILE A 48 0.92 -32.86 4.79
N ALA A 49 1.28 -31.62 5.15
CA ALA A 49 2.61 -31.06 4.92
C ALA A 49 2.91 -29.91 5.89
N THR A 50 4.17 -29.47 5.90
CA THR A 50 4.60 -28.26 6.59
C THR A 50 5.48 -27.46 5.64
N LEU A 51 5.17 -26.18 5.46
CA LEU A 51 5.92 -25.26 4.63
C LEU A 51 6.83 -24.40 5.51
N PRO A 52 8.09 -24.16 5.12
CA PRO A 52 8.96 -23.24 5.84
C PRO A 52 8.46 -21.79 5.71
N ALA A 53 8.98 -20.88 6.53
CA ALA A 53 8.73 -19.44 6.40
C ALA A 53 9.29 -18.90 5.06
N GLY A 54 8.63 -17.88 4.50
CA GLY A 54 8.97 -17.25 3.22
C GLY A 54 8.58 -18.07 1.98
N HIS A 55 8.01 -19.26 2.16
CA HIS A 55 7.69 -20.16 1.05
C HIS A 55 6.57 -19.56 0.19
N ARG A 56 6.81 -19.50 -1.12
CA ARG A 56 5.83 -19.01 -2.09
C ARG A 56 4.70 -20.03 -2.25
N VAL A 57 3.47 -19.56 -2.12
CA VAL A 57 2.26 -20.38 -2.29
C VAL A 57 1.27 -19.68 -3.22
N GLU A 58 0.47 -20.49 -3.90
CA GLU A 58 -0.67 -20.02 -4.68
C GLU A 58 -1.94 -20.16 -3.85
N LEU A 59 -2.59 -19.05 -3.55
CA LEU A 59 -3.90 -19.00 -2.90
C LEU A 59 -5.03 -19.11 -3.94
N TYR A 60 -6.02 -19.94 -3.64
CA TYR A 60 -7.19 -20.15 -4.48
C TYR A 60 -8.45 -19.58 -3.85
N HIS A 61 -9.02 -20.30 -2.89
CA HIS A 61 -10.26 -19.92 -2.21
C HIS A 61 -10.01 -19.87 -0.70
N CYS A 62 -10.59 -18.88 -0.03
CA CYS A 62 -10.53 -18.76 1.42
C CYS A 62 -11.93 -18.89 2.01
N GLU A 63 -12.03 -19.73 3.03
CA GLU A 63 -13.22 -19.99 3.82
C GLU A 63 -12.89 -19.66 5.29
N ASP A 64 -13.54 -18.63 5.82
CA ASP A 64 -13.25 -18.04 7.14
C ASP A 64 -11.77 -17.71 7.36
N SER A 65 -11.12 -18.40 8.29
CA SER A 65 -9.71 -18.23 8.67
C SER A 65 -8.76 -19.19 7.93
N TRP A 66 -9.26 -19.92 6.93
CA TRP A 66 -8.51 -20.93 6.19
C TRP A 66 -8.52 -20.64 4.70
N CYS A 67 -7.38 -20.83 4.04
CA CYS A 67 -7.27 -20.69 2.60
C CYS A 67 -6.77 -22.00 1.98
N SER A 68 -7.42 -22.40 0.90
CA SER A 68 -6.93 -23.42 -0.01
C SER A 68 -5.72 -22.87 -0.75
N ILE A 69 -4.61 -23.58 -0.60
CA ILE A 69 -3.32 -23.25 -1.20
C ILE A 69 -2.80 -24.40 -2.05
N ARG A 70 -1.97 -24.05 -3.03
CA ARG A 70 -1.09 -24.99 -3.72
C ARG A 70 0.36 -24.60 -3.46
N ALA A 71 1.16 -25.56 -3.04
CA ALA A 71 2.59 -25.38 -2.78
C ALA A 71 3.34 -26.64 -3.22
N ALA A 72 4.36 -26.49 -4.06
CA ALA A 72 5.20 -27.59 -4.54
C ALA A 72 4.42 -28.82 -5.06
N GLY A 73 3.28 -28.60 -5.73
CA GLY A 73 2.42 -29.66 -6.26
C GLY A 73 1.41 -30.26 -5.26
N ILE A 74 1.50 -29.89 -3.98
CA ILE A 74 0.55 -30.29 -2.93
C ILE A 74 -0.59 -29.28 -2.85
N HIS A 75 -1.82 -29.78 -2.83
CA HIS A 75 -3.02 -28.99 -2.58
C HIS A 75 -3.53 -29.26 -1.16
N GLY A 76 -3.86 -28.19 -0.42
CA GLY A 76 -4.40 -28.32 0.92
C GLY A 76 -4.82 -26.98 1.50
N TRP A 77 -5.06 -26.97 2.81
CA TRP A 77 -5.58 -25.82 3.53
C TRP A 77 -4.58 -25.30 4.54
N ALA A 78 -4.39 -23.98 4.56
CA ALA A 78 -3.51 -23.31 5.49
C ALA A 78 -4.22 -22.12 6.14
N SER A 79 -3.84 -21.77 7.36
CA SER A 79 -4.48 -20.66 8.07
C SER A 79 -4.10 -19.32 7.43
N ALA A 80 -5.10 -18.50 7.13
CA ALA A 80 -4.96 -17.22 6.45
C ALA A 80 -4.10 -16.22 7.25
N SER A 81 -4.08 -16.34 8.59
CA SER A 81 -3.30 -15.48 9.49
C SER A 81 -1.79 -15.57 9.27
N TYR A 82 -1.31 -16.65 8.65
CA TYR A 82 0.12 -16.87 8.38
C TYR A 82 0.47 -16.74 6.90
N LEU A 83 -0.44 -16.19 6.09
CA LEU A 83 -0.27 -16.00 4.66
C LEU A 83 -0.24 -14.51 4.34
N GLU A 84 0.93 -14.03 3.92
CA GLU A 84 1.13 -12.67 3.47
C GLU A 84 0.95 -12.61 1.95
N ARG A 85 -0.13 -11.98 1.50
CA ARG A 85 -0.39 -11.81 0.06
C ARG A 85 0.65 -10.88 -0.53
N SER A 86 1.32 -11.34 -1.57
CA SER A 86 2.10 -10.47 -2.45
C SER A 86 1.11 -9.61 -3.22
N HIS A 87 0.73 -8.46 -2.66
CA HIS A 87 0.10 -7.44 -3.47
C HIS A 87 1.12 -7.10 -4.55
N VAL A 88 0.82 -7.44 -5.81
CA VAL A 88 1.49 -6.84 -6.94
C VAL A 88 1.12 -5.37 -6.83
N VAL A 89 1.99 -4.59 -6.17
CA VAL A 89 1.94 -3.14 -6.23
C VAL A 89 2.21 -2.84 -7.69
N ARG A 90 1.15 -2.83 -8.49
CA ARG A 90 1.19 -2.16 -9.78
C ARG A 90 1.58 -0.74 -9.39
N PRO A 91 2.75 -0.23 -9.81
CA PRO A 91 3.05 1.16 -9.55
C PRO A 91 1.90 1.92 -10.20
N VAL A 92 1.06 2.56 -9.38
CA VAL A 92 0.10 3.53 -9.89
C VAL A 92 0.99 4.61 -10.48
N ILE A 93 1.08 4.65 -11.81
CA ILE A 93 1.74 5.73 -12.52
C ILE A 93 0.85 6.96 -12.28
N VAL A 94 1.02 7.59 -11.13
CA VAL A 94 0.43 8.89 -10.84
C VAL A 94 1.14 9.84 -11.77
N GLN A 95 0.52 10.15 -12.90
CA GLN A 95 1.01 11.22 -13.75
C GLN A 95 1.05 12.49 -12.89
N PRO A 96 2.23 13.10 -12.67
CA PRO A 96 2.29 14.35 -11.92
C PRO A 96 1.47 15.36 -12.68
N GLN A 97 0.45 15.91 -12.03
CA GLN A 97 -0.31 17.02 -12.59
C GLN A 97 0.68 18.19 -12.67
N ILE A 98 1.08 18.59 -13.88
CA ILE A 98 1.95 19.74 -14.09
C ILE A 98 1.13 20.99 -13.74
N VAL A 99 1.16 21.39 -12.47
CA VAL A 99 0.54 22.64 -12.03
C VAL A 99 1.50 23.77 -12.39
N ILE A 100 1.25 24.42 -13.53
CA ILE A 100 1.95 25.65 -13.91
C ILE A 100 1.51 26.74 -12.91
N ARG A 101 2.30 26.96 -11.86
CA ARG A 101 2.06 28.05 -10.93
C ARG A 101 2.28 29.37 -11.68
N PRO A 102 1.28 30.28 -11.73
CA PRO A 102 1.44 31.56 -12.41
C PRO A 102 2.66 32.31 -11.86
N PRO A 103 3.41 33.03 -12.71
CA PRO A 103 4.49 33.89 -12.23
C PRO A 103 3.88 34.90 -11.27
N HIS A 104 4.31 34.82 -10.01
CA HIS A 104 3.91 35.77 -8.98
C HIS A 104 4.71 37.04 -9.20
N TYR A 105 4.06 38.06 -9.75
CA TYR A 105 4.63 39.39 -9.86
C TYR A 105 4.95 39.90 -8.45
N ARG A 106 6.24 39.98 -8.11
CA ARG A 106 6.71 40.69 -6.92
C ARG A 106 6.86 42.16 -7.29
N PRO A 107 6.03 43.07 -6.75
CA PRO A 107 6.21 44.49 -6.99
C PRO A 107 7.58 44.90 -6.42
N HIS A 108 8.40 45.57 -7.22
CA HIS A 108 9.64 46.16 -6.75
C HIS A 108 9.31 47.26 -5.74
N ARG A 109 9.74 47.11 -4.47
CA ARG A 109 9.55 48.17 -3.47
C ARG A 109 10.49 49.33 -3.79
N PRO A 110 9.97 50.57 -3.91
CA PRO A 110 10.82 51.75 -4.08
C PRO A 110 11.77 51.92 -2.88
N HIS A 111 12.98 52.39 -3.12
CA HIS A 111 14.02 52.53 -2.09
C HIS A 111 13.61 53.44 -0.92
N TRP A 112 12.70 54.40 -1.15
CA TRP A 112 12.12 55.27 -0.12
C TRP A 112 11.26 54.53 0.92
N SER A 113 10.90 53.26 0.66
CA SER A 113 10.08 52.44 1.56
C SER A 113 10.90 51.76 2.68
N HIS A 114 12.24 51.88 2.65
CA HIS A 114 13.10 51.33 3.70
C HIS A 114 13.22 52.32 4.85
N LYS A 115 12.88 51.88 6.07
CA LYS A 115 13.12 52.69 7.27
C LYS A 115 14.63 52.91 7.42
N PRO A 116 15.10 54.14 7.73
CA PRO A 116 16.51 54.39 7.99
C PRO A 116 17.03 53.47 9.09
N HIS A 117 18.23 52.91 8.91
CA HIS A 117 18.90 52.15 9.95
C HIS A 117 19.12 53.06 11.16
N ARG A 118 18.38 52.81 12.25
CA ARG A 118 18.68 53.45 13.53
C ARG A 118 19.84 52.70 14.18
N PRO A 119 20.92 53.39 14.60
CA PRO A 119 21.99 52.78 15.38
C PRO A 119 21.40 52.05 16.58
N ARG A 120 21.90 50.84 16.86
CA ARG A 120 21.52 50.14 18.09
C ARG A 120 22.05 50.94 19.28
N PRO A 121 21.27 51.12 20.35
CA PRO A 121 21.79 51.71 21.57
C PRO A 121 22.97 50.87 22.10
N PRO A 122 23.96 51.50 22.76
CA PRO A 122 25.05 50.78 23.38
C PRO A 122 24.50 49.78 24.39
N LYS A 123 25.08 48.58 24.42
CA LYS A 123 24.71 47.57 25.42
C LYS A 123 25.06 48.12 26.82
N PRO A 124 24.19 47.93 27.83
CA PRO A 124 24.53 48.29 29.20
C PRO A 124 25.79 47.52 29.63
N PRO A 125 26.61 48.10 30.54
CA PRO A 125 27.74 47.39 31.11
C PRO A 125 27.25 46.08 31.75
N ARG A 126 27.98 44.99 31.52
CA ARG A 126 27.65 43.71 32.15
C ARG A 126 27.85 43.86 33.67
N PRO A 127 26.92 43.35 34.50
CA PRO A 127 27.14 43.27 35.92
C PRO A 127 28.45 42.53 36.20
N HIS A 128 29.27 43.07 37.10
CA HIS A 128 30.42 42.33 37.61
C HIS A 128 29.90 41.07 38.30
N LYS A 129 30.15 39.91 37.69
CA LYS A 129 29.94 38.63 38.37
C LYS A 129 31.01 38.54 39.46
N PRO A 130 30.66 38.48 40.75
CA PRO A 130 31.65 38.26 41.79
C PRO A 130 32.36 36.93 41.48
N GLN A 131 33.70 36.95 41.42
CA GLN A 131 34.51 35.75 41.28
C GLN A 131 34.52 35.00 42.61
N CYS A 132 33.40 34.39 42.96
CA CYS A 132 33.34 33.51 44.11
C CYS A 132 33.97 32.16 43.69
N LYS A 133 35.21 31.89 44.12
CA LYS A 133 35.96 30.66 43.82
C LYS A 133 35.65 29.50 44.78
N ILE A 134 34.43 29.42 45.33
CA ILE A 134 34.06 28.33 46.25
C ILE A 134 32.64 27.86 45.92
N ALA A 135 32.50 27.15 44.80
CA ALA A 135 31.33 26.39 44.34
C ALA A 135 29.94 27.12 44.28
N PRO A 136 28.99 26.67 43.46
CA PRO A 136 27.62 27.18 43.51
C PRO A 136 26.96 26.82 44.85
N GLY A 137 26.56 27.81 45.65
CA GLY A 137 25.71 27.60 46.84
C GLY A 137 26.25 28.08 48.19
N PHE A 138 27.44 28.68 48.26
CA PHE A 138 27.96 29.27 49.51
C PHE A 138 27.99 30.81 49.44
N PRO A 139 27.56 31.52 50.51
CA PRO A 139 27.64 32.98 50.53
C PRO A 139 29.10 33.44 50.58
N CYS A 140 29.48 34.34 49.67
CA CYS A 140 30.73 35.07 49.74
C CYS A 140 30.63 36.02 50.96
N LYS A 141 31.37 35.76 52.04
CA LYS A 141 31.58 36.76 53.09
C LYS A 141 32.67 37.74 52.67
#